data_AF-A0A5D0NER3-F1
#
_entry.id   AF-A0A5D0NER3-F1
#
_cell.length_a   1.000
_cell.length_b   1.000
_cell.length_c   1.000
_cell.angle_alpha   90.00
_cell.angle_beta   90.00
_cell.angle_gamma   90.00
#
_symmetry.space_group_name_H-M   'P 1'
#
loop_
_entity.id
_entity.type
_entity.pdbx_description
1 polymer ?
#
loop_
_entity_poly.entity_id
_entity_poly.type
_entity_poly.pdbx_seq_one_letter_code
_entity_poly.pdbx_strand_id
1 'polypeptide(L)' 'MPVARVKDEAVALLLLRHLFPGWTIAREREGWSASRRVSAGDLDGLLERLAVADPTAARRAAGVLRERK' A
#
# COMPACT_ATOMS: atom_id res chain seq x y z
N MET A 1 24.73 -2.56 -6.32
CA MET A 1 23.70 -1.87 -7.12
C MET A 1 22.34 -2.52 -6.86
N PRO A 2 21.45 -2.01 -5.97
CA PRO A 2 20.13 -2.59 -5.77
C PRO A 2 19.07 -1.79 -6.54
N VAL A 3 18.98 -2.01 -7.85
CA VAL A 3 17.98 -1.32 -8.72
C VAL A 3 16.63 -2.04 -8.78
N ALA A 4 16.56 -3.32 -8.41
CA ALA A 4 15.33 -4.10 -8.43
C ALA A 4 14.33 -3.68 -7.34
N ARG A 5 14.76 -3.58 -6.07
CA ARG A 5 13.87 -3.25 -4.93
C ARG A 5 13.12 -1.93 -5.10
N VAL A 6 13.79 -0.89 -5.62
CA VAL A 6 13.18 0.44 -5.77
C VAL A 6 12.06 0.43 -6.81
N LYS A 7 12.22 -0.37 -7.87
CA LYS A 7 11.20 -0.52 -8.92
C LYS A 7 9.94 -1.18 -8.37
N ASP A 8 10.11 -2.25 -7.60
CA ASP A 8 8.99 -2.99 -7.01
C ASP A 8 8.24 -2.14 -5.97
N GLU A 9 8.96 -1.36 -5.17
CA GLU A 9 8.34 -0.42 -4.21
C GLU A 9 7.58 0.72 -4.90
N ALA A 10 8.10 1.26 -6.01
CA ALA A 10 7.42 2.30 -6.77
C ALA A 10 6.12 1.79 -7.42
N VAL A 11 6.14 0.57 -7.95
CA VAL A 11 4.94 -0.10 -8.49
C VAL A 11 3.93 -0.37 -7.37
N ALA A 12 4.38 -0.86 -6.22
CA ALA A 12 3.52 -1.07 -5.06
C ALA A 12 2.85 0.24 -4.60
N LEU A 13 3.60 1.34 -4.54
CA LEU A 13 3.05 2.65 -4.16
C LEU A 13 1.99 3.14 -5.15
N LEU A 14 2.20 2.96 -6.45
CA LEU A 14 1.22 3.31 -7.48
C LEU A 14 -0.06 2.48 -7.34
N LEU A 15 0.08 1.17 -7.16
CA LEU A 15 -1.05 0.27 -6.93
C LEU A 15 -1.84 0.67 -5.68
N LEU A 16 -1.15 0.90 -4.57
CA LEU A 16 -1.78 1.33 -3.32
C LEU A 16 -2.58 2.62 -3.49
N ARG A 17 -2.03 3.63 -4.14
CA ARG A 17 -2.75 4.89 -4.41
C ARG A 17 -3.97 4.70 -5.30
N HIS A 18 -3.91 3.77 -6.25
CA HIS A 18 -5.04 3.43 -7.10
C HIS A 18 -6.15 2.71 -6.32
N LEU A 19 -5.78 1.79 -5.42
CA LEU A 19 -6.73 0.98 -4.65
C LEU A 19 -7.33 1.75 -3.47
N PHE A 20 -6.58 2.69 -2.91
CA PHE A 20 -6.98 3.53 -1.78
C PHE A 20 -6.98 5.02 -2.18
N PRO A 21 -7.87 5.46 -3.09
CA PRO A 21 -7.84 6.81 -3.66
C PRO A 21 -8.10 7.93 -2.64
N GLY A 22 -8.71 7.62 -1.49
CA GLY A 22 -8.91 8.56 -0.38
C GLY A 22 -7.73 8.63 0.60
N TRP A 23 -6.67 7.86 0.37
CA TRP A 23 -5.55 7.73 1.29
C TRP A 23 -4.26 8.31 0.70
N THR A 24 -3.62 9.19 1.46
CA THR A 24 -2.30 9.73 1.09
C THR A 24 -1.23 8.75 1.52
N ILE A 25 -0.87 7.83 0.61
CA ILE A 25 0.13 6.79 0.87
C ILE A 25 1.52 7.26 0.42
N ALA A 26 2.52 7.07 1.28
CA ALA A 26 3.91 7.43 1.06
C ALA A 26 4.86 6.35 1.59
N ARG A 27 5.99 6.20 0.90
CA ARG A 27 7.16 5.48 1.41
C ARG A 27 8.03 6.49 2.15
N GLU A 28 8.28 6.23 3.43
CA GLU A 28 9.16 7.02 4.28
C GLU A 28 10.47 6.30 4.54
N ARG A 29 11.45 7.01 5.13
CA ARG A 29 12.79 6.48 5.36
C ARG A 29 12.80 5.22 6.24
N GLU A 30 11.90 5.17 7.20
CA GLU A 30 11.78 4.10 8.21
C GLU A 30 10.70 3.05 7.87
N GLY A 31 9.89 3.28 6.83
CA GLY A 31 8.71 2.44 6.58
C GLY A 31 7.72 3.02 5.60
N TRP A 32 6.47 2.60 5.72
CA TRP A 32 5.34 3.07 4.92
C TRP A 32 4.39 3.87 5.80
N SER A 33 3.74 4.87 5.23
CA SER A 33 2.70 5.66 5.90
C SER A 33 1.49 5.89 5.00
N ALA A 34 0.31 5.95 5.62
CA ALA A 34 -0.95 6.26 4.97
C ALA A 34 -1.73 7.31 5.77
N SER A 35 -2.01 8.44 5.13
CA SER A 35 -2.76 9.60 5.65
C SER A 35 -2.30 10.10 7.02
N ARG A 36 -1.03 9.85 7.39
CA ARG A 36 -0.45 10.07 8.74
C ARG A 36 -1.22 9.42 9.90
N ARG A 37 -2.15 8.49 9.62
CA ARG A 37 -2.91 7.74 10.62
C ARG A 37 -2.36 6.34 10.82
N VAL A 38 -1.81 5.79 9.75
CA VAL A 38 -1.30 4.43 9.73
C VAL A 38 0.15 4.50 9.28
N SER A 39 1.03 3.83 10.01
CA SER A 39 2.41 3.61 9.61
C SER A 39 2.78 2.14 9.82
N ALA A 40 3.76 1.62 9.08
CA ALA A 40 4.29 0.29 9.27
C ALA A 40 5.75 0.23 8.80
N GLY A 41 6.55 -0.68 9.34
CA GLY A 41 7.95 -0.84 8.91
C GLY A 41 8.08 -1.41 7.48
N ASP A 42 7.07 -2.15 7.05
CA ASP A 42 7.00 -2.81 5.74
C ASP A 42 5.62 -2.63 5.09
N LEU A 43 5.51 -3.11 3.85
CA LEU A 43 4.30 -2.98 3.04
C LEU A 43 3.17 -3.87 3.55
N ASP A 44 3.48 -5.08 4.01
CA ASP A 44 2.47 -6.04 4.48
C ASP A 44 1.79 -5.53 5.75
N GLY A 45 2.57 -5.02 6.71
CA GLY A 45 2.03 -4.37 7.90
C GLY A 45 1.23 -3.10 7.58
N LEU A 46 1.56 -2.38 6.49
CA LEU A 46 0.74 -1.25 6.05
C LEU A 46 -0.62 -1.73 5.53
N LEU A 47 -0.62 -2.79 4.73
CA LEU A 47 -1.84 -3.37 4.14
C LEU A 47 -2.79 -3.89 5.21
N GLU A 48 -2.28 -4.61 6.22
CA GLU A 48 -3.08 -5.09 7.35
C GLU A 48 -3.77 -3.93 8.08
N ARG A 49 -3.01 -2.86 8.38
CA ARG A 49 -3.55 -1.71 9.08
C ARG A 49 -4.52 -0.89 8.21
N LEU A 50 -4.25 -0.78 6.91
CA LEU A 50 -5.18 -0.17 5.94
C LEU A 50 -6.49 -0.96 5.84
N ALA A 51 -6.43 -2.29 5.89
CA ALA A 51 -7.62 -3.14 5.87
C ALA A 51 -8.50 -2.98 7.11
N VAL A 52 -7.89 -2.74 8.27
CA VAL A 52 -8.63 -2.38 9.50
C VAL A 52 -9.23 -0.98 9.39
N ALA A 53 -8.49 -0.02 8.85
CA ALA A 53 -8.90 1.38 8.83
C ALA A 53 -9.94 1.71 7.74
N ASP A 54 -9.90 1.01 6.60
CA ASP A 54 -10.90 1.11 5.53
C ASP A 54 -11.15 -0.28 4.90
N PRO A 55 -12.04 -1.08 5.52
CA PRO A 55 -12.37 -2.41 5.03
C PRO A 55 -12.97 -2.41 3.61
N THR A 56 -13.62 -1.31 3.21
CA THR A 56 -14.26 -1.17 1.90
C THR A 56 -13.22 -0.93 0.81
N ALA A 57 -12.22 -0.08 1.06
CA ALA A 57 -11.08 0.07 0.15
C ALA A 57 -10.24 -1.21 0.08
N ALA A 58 -10.04 -1.91 1.20
CA ALA A 58 -9.33 -3.19 1.20
C ALA A 58 -10.07 -4.30 0.42
N ARG A 59 -11.41 -4.35 0.47
CA ARG A 59 -12.20 -5.26 -0.38
C ARG A 59 -12.03 -4.95 -1.87
N ARG A 60 -11.99 -3.67 -2.24
CA ARG A 60 -11.69 -3.25 -3.64
C ARG A 60 -10.28 -3.66 -4.04
N ALA A 61 -9.30 -3.47 -3.17
CA ALA A 61 -7.92 -3.93 -3.36
C ALA A 61 -7.84 -5.45 -3.59
N ALA A 62 -8.53 -6.24 -2.76
CA ALA A 62 -8.58 -7.68 -2.90
C ALA A 62 -9.26 -8.13 -4.20
N GLY A 63 -10.28 -7.40 -4.67
CA GLY A 63 -10.95 -7.66 -5.96
C GLY A 63 -10.00 -7.53 -7.16
N VAL A 64 -9.23 -6.44 -7.21
CA VAL A 64 -8.28 -6.16 -8.32
C VAL A 64 -7.11 -7.15 -8.34
N LEU A 65 -6.64 -7.61 -7.16
CA LEU A 65 -5.61 -8.66 -7.08
C LEU A 65 -6.13 -10.02 -7.57
N ARG A 66 -7.43 -10.28 -7.42
CA ARG A 66 -8.07 -11.54 -7.83
C ARG A 66 -8.30 -11.62 -9.34
N GLU A 67 -8.49 -10.49 -10.02
CA GLU A 67 -8.67 -10.39 -11.47
C GLU A 67 -7.37 -10.52 -12.28
N ARG A 68 -6.20 -10.56 -11.61
CA ARG A 68 -4.88 -10.72 -12.23
C ARG A 68 -4.39 -12.18 -12.29
N LYS A 69 -5.24 -13.16 -11.97
CA LYS A 69 -4.89 -14.59 -11.98
C LYS A 69 -5.29 -15.29 -13.27
#